data_AF-A0A2M9D1F7-F1
#
_entry.id   AF-A0A2M9D1F7-F1
#
_cell.length_a   1.000
_cell.length_b   1.000
_cell.length_c   1.000
_cell.angle_alpha   90.00
_cell.angle_beta   90.00
_cell.angle_gamma   90.00
#
_symmetry.space_group_name_H-M   'P 1'
#
loop_
_entity.id
_entity.type
_entity.pdbx_description
1 polymer ?
#
loop_
_entity_poly.entity_id
_entity_poly.type
_entity_poly.pdbx_seq_one_letter_code
_entity_poly.pdbx_strand_id
1 'polypeptide(L)'
;MRRTTTRARATAAGALALTAAVLAGCSFGDPGIDPDDVDAARVAALADDPFVAGWKVVPAKANHFRSVNVAAYRAHVTTTEDRTQDAWASSVEFVADLRAAGWEVRHVACYLSDDTTSLYLATEITATTVDDGVTAIMQARVNDRRTTATAAVPFHTEDTDPWGLTAPEGEFCIDQDVPPTTSSPSAGAPVDLTTVDPT
;
A
#
# COMPACT_ATOMS: atom_id res chain seq x y z
N MET A 1 -81.92 -16.80 44.89
CA MET A 1 -82.44 -15.58 44.23
C MET A 1 -81.27 -14.76 43.70
N ARG A 2 -81.38 -14.33 42.43
CA ARG A 2 -80.58 -13.35 41.66
C ARG A 2 -79.06 -13.58 41.49
N ARG A 3 -78.76 -14.14 40.32
CA ARG A 3 -77.54 -13.93 39.51
C ARG A 3 -77.37 -12.43 39.19
N THR A 4 -76.13 -11.94 39.22
CA THR A 4 -75.73 -10.81 38.38
C THR A 4 -74.27 -10.99 37.95
N THR A 5 -74.11 -11.40 36.71
CA THR A 5 -72.90 -11.36 35.89
C THR A 5 -72.52 -9.92 35.56
N THR A 6 -71.23 -9.59 35.63
CA THR A 6 -70.70 -8.39 34.96
C THR A 6 -69.36 -8.67 34.30
N ARG A 7 -69.50 -9.06 33.02
CA ARG A 7 -68.69 -8.72 31.84
C ARG A 7 -67.18 -8.45 32.01
N ALA A 8 -66.44 -9.32 31.33
CA ALA A 8 -65.12 -9.09 30.77
C ALA A 8 -64.99 -7.71 30.08
N ARG A 9 -63.86 -7.05 30.32
CA ARG A 9 -63.29 -6.09 29.39
C ARG A 9 -61.87 -6.53 29.06
N ALA A 10 -61.70 -6.79 27.77
CA ALA A 10 -60.47 -7.12 27.10
C ALA A 10 -59.37 -6.10 27.37
N THR A 11 -58.19 -6.59 27.71
CA THR A 11 -56.91 -5.90 27.52
C THR A 11 -55.96 -6.85 26.81
N ALA A 12 -56.36 -7.27 25.60
CA ALA A 12 -55.44 -7.79 24.60
C ALA A 12 -54.79 -6.60 23.90
N ALA A 13 -53.81 -5.98 24.55
CA ALA A 13 -53.02 -4.88 23.98
C ALA A 13 -51.66 -4.87 24.69
N GLY A 14 -50.77 -5.77 24.27
CA GLY A 14 -49.44 -5.84 24.90
C GLY A 14 -48.56 -6.98 24.39
N ALA A 15 -48.67 -7.34 23.11
CA ALA A 15 -47.78 -8.34 22.50
C ALA A 15 -47.56 -8.03 21.00
N LEU A 16 -47.43 -6.75 20.66
CA LEU A 16 -47.15 -6.27 19.30
C LEU A 16 -46.10 -5.16 19.36
N ALA A 17 -44.99 -5.43 20.04
CA ALA A 17 -43.82 -4.55 20.08
C ALA A 17 -42.50 -5.34 20.17
N LEU A 18 -42.49 -6.62 19.76
CA LEU A 18 -41.30 -7.48 19.79
C LEU A 18 -41.02 -8.15 18.44
N THR A 19 -41.52 -7.55 17.35
CA THR A 19 -41.26 -7.99 15.96
C THR A 19 -40.68 -6.87 15.09
N ALA A 20 -40.44 -5.69 15.65
CA ALA A 20 -39.78 -4.56 14.96
C ALA A 20 -38.26 -4.49 15.20
N ALA A 21 -37.68 -5.43 15.96
CA ALA A 21 -36.23 -5.52 16.18
C ALA A 21 -35.51 -6.46 15.18
N VAL A 22 -36.26 -7.17 14.32
CA VAL A 22 -35.68 -8.11 13.33
C VAL A 22 -35.60 -7.49 11.91
N LEU A 23 -36.04 -6.24 11.74
CA LEU A 23 -36.02 -5.52 10.45
C LEU A 23 -35.05 -4.32 10.41
N ALA A 24 -34.20 -4.15 11.43
CA ALA A 24 -33.06 -3.24 11.40
C ALA A 24 -31.73 -3.96 11.05
N GLY A 25 -31.81 -5.19 10.55
CA GLY A 25 -30.68 -5.95 10.02
C GLY A 25 -30.34 -5.63 8.56
N CYS A 26 -30.66 -4.43 8.08
CA CYS A 26 -30.19 -3.91 6.81
C CYS A 26 -28.84 -3.21 7.04
N SER A 27 -27.81 -3.95 7.47
CA SER A 27 -26.44 -3.53 7.19
C SER A 27 -26.19 -3.79 5.70
N PHE A 28 -26.71 -2.89 4.86
CA PHE A 28 -26.26 -2.75 3.48
C PHE A 28 -24.91 -2.05 3.52
N GLY A 29 -23.91 -2.90 3.57
CA GLY A 29 -22.50 -2.63 3.57
C GLY A 29 -21.93 -3.98 3.95
N ASP A 30 -21.06 -4.54 3.12
CA ASP A 30 -20.20 -5.62 3.58
C ASP A 30 -19.72 -5.30 5.01
N PRO A 31 -19.42 -6.30 5.87
CA PRO A 31 -18.54 -6.08 7.02
C PRO A 31 -17.18 -5.64 6.46
N GLY A 32 -17.15 -4.40 5.99
CA GLY A 32 -16.10 -3.77 5.26
C GLY A 32 -15.03 -3.57 6.27
N ILE A 33 -14.01 -4.41 6.15
CA ILE A 33 -12.63 -4.20 6.54
C ILE A 33 -12.50 -2.83 7.20
N ASP A 34 -12.40 -2.82 8.53
CA ASP A 34 -12.02 -1.57 9.14
C ASP A 34 -10.64 -1.26 8.55
N PRO A 35 -10.41 -0.10 7.92
CA PRO A 35 -9.06 0.29 7.52
C PRO A 35 -8.05 0.27 8.69
N ASP A 36 -8.55 0.21 9.94
CA ASP A 36 -7.76 -0.04 11.15
C ASP A 36 -7.42 -1.53 11.39
N ASP A 37 -8.04 -2.49 10.69
CA ASP A 37 -7.64 -3.91 10.60
C ASP A 37 -6.42 -4.11 9.68
N VAL A 38 -5.46 -3.19 9.80
CA VAL A 38 -4.13 -3.38 9.27
C VAL A 38 -3.56 -4.62 9.92
N ASP A 39 -2.97 -5.51 9.13
CA ASP A 39 -2.19 -6.60 9.66
C ASP A 39 -0.89 -6.02 10.25
N ALA A 40 -0.98 -5.51 11.49
CA ALA A 40 0.13 -4.93 12.23
C ALA A 40 1.29 -5.92 12.34
N ALA A 41 1.01 -7.24 12.27
CA ALA A 41 2.03 -8.27 12.20
C ALA A 41 2.76 -8.25 10.85
N ARG A 42 2.07 -8.14 9.72
CA ARG A 42 2.73 -7.99 8.40
C ARG A 42 3.58 -6.73 8.29
N VAL A 43 3.11 -5.62 8.85
CA VAL A 43 3.88 -4.35 8.85
C VAL A 43 5.09 -4.45 9.79
N ALA A 44 4.94 -5.11 10.92
CA ALA A 44 6.07 -5.40 11.82
C ALA A 44 7.09 -6.31 11.15
N ALA A 45 6.63 -7.38 10.48
CA ALA A 45 7.48 -8.28 9.71
C ALA A 45 8.23 -7.54 8.59
N LEU A 46 7.55 -6.68 7.83
CA LEU A 46 8.20 -5.81 6.85
C LEU A 46 9.22 -4.86 7.51
N ALA A 47 8.91 -4.30 8.69
CA ALA A 47 9.84 -3.42 9.39
C ALA A 47 11.07 -4.15 9.98
N ASP A 48 10.98 -5.47 10.14
CA ASP A 48 12.08 -6.34 10.56
C ASP A 48 12.98 -6.77 9.39
N ASP A 49 12.59 -6.51 8.13
CA ASP A 49 13.45 -6.74 6.96
C ASP A 49 14.72 -5.88 7.07
N PRO A 50 15.93 -6.48 6.96
CA PRO A 50 17.19 -5.77 7.17
C PRO A 50 17.41 -4.53 6.30
N PHE A 51 16.82 -4.48 5.10
CA PHE A 51 16.99 -3.35 4.19
C PHE A 51 16.20 -2.13 4.62
N VAL A 52 14.99 -2.34 5.15
CA VAL A 52 14.10 -1.26 5.63
C VAL A 52 14.14 -1.08 7.15
N ALA A 53 14.97 -1.86 7.85
CA ALA A 53 15.15 -1.75 9.28
C ALA A 53 15.51 -0.32 9.69
N GLY A 54 14.73 0.25 10.62
CA GLY A 54 14.91 1.63 11.09
C GLY A 54 14.18 2.70 10.27
N TRP A 55 13.50 2.34 9.18
CA TRP A 55 12.61 3.26 8.46
C TRP A 55 11.38 3.59 9.30
N LYS A 56 10.72 4.71 8.97
CA LYS A 56 9.54 5.15 9.70
C LYS A 56 8.35 4.27 9.32
N VAL A 57 7.79 3.57 10.30
CA VAL A 57 6.49 2.91 10.17
C VAL A 57 5.38 3.96 10.12
N VAL A 58 4.55 3.89 9.10
CA VAL A 58 3.35 4.70 8.92
C VAL A 58 2.15 3.74 8.90
N PRO A 59 1.25 3.79 9.90
CA PRO A 59 0.08 2.93 9.92
C PRO A 59 -0.86 3.29 8.78
N ALA A 60 -1.70 2.32 8.36
CA ALA A 60 -2.75 2.59 7.40
C ALA A 60 -3.69 3.65 7.97
N LYS A 61 -4.35 4.39 7.08
CA LYS A 61 -5.35 5.37 7.48
C LYS A 61 -6.60 5.20 6.66
N ALA A 62 -7.73 5.06 7.35
CA ALA A 62 -9.03 5.38 6.79
C ALA A 62 -8.96 6.78 6.19
N ASN A 63 -9.38 6.96 4.94
CA ASN A 63 -9.54 8.31 4.44
C ASN A 63 -10.71 8.96 5.18
N HIS A 64 -10.44 9.97 6.01
CA HIS A 64 -11.49 10.70 6.71
C HIS A 64 -12.45 11.45 5.77
N PHE A 65 -12.10 11.53 4.48
CA PHE A 65 -12.97 12.04 3.43
C PHE A 65 -13.66 10.85 2.73
N ARG A 66 -14.97 10.69 3.00
CA ARG A 66 -15.88 9.72 2.37
C ARG A 66 -16.14 10.01 0.88
N SER A 67 -15.08 10.23 0.11
CA SER A 67 -15.13 10.24 -1.34
C SER A 67 -14.88 8.81 -1.79
N VAL A 68 -15.86 8.22 -2.49
CA VAL A 68 -15.83 6.86 -3.06
C VAL A 68 -14.65 6.60 -4.03
N ASN A 69 -13.81 7.61 -4.28
CA ASN A 69 -12.70 7.56 -5.21
C ASN A 69 -11.33 7.79 -4.57
N VAL A 70 -11.18 7.65 -3.23
CA VAL A 70 -9.87 7.84 -2.60
C VAL A 70 -9.43 6.55 -1.91
N ALA A 71 -8.38 5.97 -2.47
CA ALA A 71 -7.71 4.76 -2.00
C ALA A 71 -7.47 4.79 -0.48
N ALA A 72 -7.75 3.68 0.20
CA ALA A 72 -7.21 3.46 1.53
C ALA A 72 -5.68 3.50 1.45
N TYR A 73 -5.02 4.27 2.31
CA TYR A 73 -3.56 4.29 2.35
C TYR A 73 -3.09 3.05 3.12
N ARG A 74 -2.36 2.16 2.45
CA ARG A 74 -1.73 1.00 3.10
C ARG A 74 -0.79 1.44 4.21
N ALA A 75 -0.66 0.60 5.22
CA ALA A 75 0.46 0.72 6.13
C ALA A 75 1.76 0.46 5.37
N HIS A 76 2.78 1.25 5.66
CA HIS A 76 4.03 1.24 4.93
C HIS A 76 5.18 1.65 5.83
N VAL A 77 6.39 1.27 5.43
CA VAL A 77 7.63 1.81 5.98
C VAL A 77 8.23 2.78 4.96
N THR A 78 8.69 3.94 5.41
CA THR A 78 9.21 4.97 4.53
C THR A 78 10.44 5.64 5.10
N THR A 79 11.33 6.06 4.21
CA THR A 79 12.48 6.90 4.53
C THR A 79 12.56 8.09 3.57
N THR A 80 13.18 9.15 4.05
CA THR A 80 13.60 10.28 3.25
C THR A 80 14.97 10.70 3.75
N GLU A 81 15.97 10.50 2.91
CA GLU A 81 17.34 10.85 3.21
C GLU A 81 17.77 11.98 2.30
N ASP A 82 18.07 13.14 2.88
CA ASP A 82 18.75 14.20 2.14
C ASP A 82 20.23 13.81 1.97
N ARG A 83 20.68 13.75 0.73
CA ARG A 83 22.08 13.46 0.38
C ARG A 83 22.59 14.55 -0.55
N THR A 84 23.88 14.82 -0.51
CA THR A 84 24.56 15.63 -1.55
C THR A 84 25.62 14.74 -2.16
N GLN A 85 25.19 13.87 -3.07
CA GLN A 85 26.04 12.83 -3.65
C GLN A 85 25.72 12.64 -5.13
N ASP A 86 26.62 11.95 -5.83
CA ASP A 86 26.41 11.55 -7.21
C ASP A 86 25.17 10.64 -7.30
N ALA A 87 24.16 11.09 -8.05
CA ALA A 87 22.88 10.41 -8.15
C ALA A 87 23.00 9.02 -8.79
N TRP A 88 23.92 8.86 -9.76
CA TRP A 88 24.12 7.57 -10.42
C TRP A 88 24.73 6.56 -9.46
N ALA A 89 25.83 6.92 -8.81
CA ALA A 89 26.47 6.06 -7.82
C ALA A 89 25.50 5.68 -6.69
N SER A 90 24.69 6.64 -6.22
CA SER A 90 23.67 6.40 -5.20
C SER A 90 22.59 5.43 -5.68
N SER A 91 22.14 5.54 -6.93
CA SER A 91 21.17 4.62 -7.52
C SER A 91 21.73 3.21 -7.70
N VAL A 92 23.00 3.09 -8.11
CA VAL A 92 23.70 1.80 -8.26
C VAL A 92 23.83 1.12 -6.90
N GLU A 93 24.29 1.87 -5.89
CA GLU A 93 24.41 1.38 -4.51
C GLU A 93 23.05 0.93 -3.97
N PHE A 94 22.01 1.75 -4.11
CA PHE A 94 20.66 1.41 -3.64
C PHE A 94 20.12 0.11 -4.27
N VAL A 95 20.31 -0.07 -5.58
CA VAL A 95 19.89 -1.30 -6.28
C VAL A 95 20.74 -2.51 -5.86
N ALA A 96 22.03 -2.32 -5.65
CA ALA A 96 22.91 -3.38 -5.16
C ALA A 96 22.51 -3.83 -3.75
N ASP A 97 22.23 -2.89 -2.85
CA ASP A 97 21.80 -3.17 -1.47
C ASP A 97 20.43 -3.87 -1.45
N LEU A 98 19.48 -3.46 -2.29
CA LEU A 98 18.20 -4.15 -2.46
C LEU A 98 18.41 -5.63 -2.84
N ARG A 99 19.20 -5.86 -3.89
CA ARG A 99 19.51 -7.21 -4.38
C ARG A 99 20.22 -8.04 -3.30
N ALA A 100 21.14 -7.44 -2.55
CA ALA A 100 21.85 -8.10 -1.47
C ALA A 100 20.92 -8.49 -0.31
N ALA A 101 19.87 -7.71 -0.07
CA ALA A 101 18.81 -8.01 0.88
C ALA A 101 17.76 -9.02 0.37
N GLY A 102 17.91 -9.51 -0.86
CA GLY A 102 16.98 -10.48 -1.46
C GLY A 102 15.75 -9.88 -2.13
N TRP A 103 15.70 -8.55 -2.28
CA TRP A 103 14.64 -7.90 -3.04
C TRP A 103 14.87 -8.09 -4.54
N GLU A 104 13.80 -8.46 -5.25
CA GLU A 104 13.80 -8.58 -6.70
C GLU A 104 13.39 -7.26 -7.34
N VAL A 105 14.30 -6.67 -8.12
CA VAL A 105 14.02 -5.44 -8.86
C VAL A 105 13.09 -5.75 -10.04
N ARG A 106 11.96 -5.03 -10.13
CA ARG A 106 10.92 -5.22 -11.14
C ARG A 106 10.88 -4.12 -12.18
N HIS A 107 11.33 -2.92 -11.82
CA HIS A 107 11.32 -1.76 -12.69
C HIS A 107 12.44 -0.81 -12.28
N VAL A 108 13.15 -0.28 -13.28
CA VAL A 108 14.08 0.84 -13.09
C VAL A 108 13.94 1.79 -14.27
N ALA A 109 13.56 3.04 -14.00
CA ALA A 109 13.55 4.11 -14.97
C ALA A 109 14.62 5.16 -14.63
N CYS A 110 15.43 5.52 -15.62
CA CYS A 110 16.45 6.56 -15.49
C CYS A 110 16.03 7.81 -16.26
N TYR A 111 15.82 8.91 -15.54
CA TYR A 111 15.40 10.19 -16.08
C TYR A 111 16.52 11.20 -16.00
N LEU A 112 16.76 11.92 -17.10
CA LEU A 112 17.49 13.18 -17.06
C LEU A 112 16.48 14.30 -16.89
N SER A 113 16.53 14.99 -15.75
CA SER A 113 15.74 16.21 -15.55
C SER A 113 16.51 17.41 -16.08
N ASP A 114 15.90 18.16 -17.00
CA ASP A 114 16.39 19.45 -17.48
C ASP A 114 15.78 20.61 -16.68
N ASP A 115 15.92 20.59 -15.36
CA ASP A 115 15.47 21.71 -14.54
C ASP A 115 16.54 22.82 -14.56
N THR A 116 16.63 23.50 -15.71
CA THR A 116 17.27 24.79 -16.09
C THR A 116 18.68 25.15 -15.59
N THR A 117 19.28 24.38 -14.67
CA THR A 117 20.51 24.73 -13.95
C THR A 117 21.47 23.56 -13.74
N SER A 118 21.00 22.31 -13.85
CA SER A 118 21.83 21.10 -13.78
C SER A 118 21.06 19.89 -14.31
N LEU A 119 21.69 19.08 -15.17
CA LEU A 119 21.20 17.74 -15.49
C LEU A 119 21.42 16.86 -14.25
N TYR A 120 20.37 16.56 -13.51
CA TYR A 120 20.43 15.53 -12.47
C TYR A 120 19.69 14.29 -12.94
N LEU A 121 20.34 13.15 -12.73
CA LEU A 121 19.74 11.85 -12.94
C LEU A 121 18.77 11.59 -11.79
N ALA A 122 17.52 11.27 -12.11
CA ALA A 122 16.60 10.67 -11.17
C ALA A 122 16.37 9.22 -11.58
N THR A 123 16.45 8.30 -10.62
CA THR A 123 16.15 6.88 -10.84
C THR A 123 14.91 6.52 -10.05
N GLU A 124 13.88 6.04 -10.75
CA GLU A 124 12.71 5.43 -10.13
C GLU A 124 12.89 3.93 -10.14
N ILE A 125 12.64 3.29 -9.01
CA ILE A 125 12.91 1.87 -8.78
C ILE A 125 11.64 1.26 -8.17
N THR A 126 11.18 0.16 -8.74
CA THR A 126 10.19 -0.73 -8.08
C THR A 126 10.85 -2.06 -7.82
N ALA A 127 10.70 -2.58 -6.59
CA ALA A 127 11.21 -3.87 -6.19
C ALA A 127 10.16 -4.64 -5.38
N THR A 128 10.29 -5.95 -5.33
CA THR A 128 9.41 -6.83 -4.54
C THR A 128 10.23 -7.80 -3.72
N THR A 129 9.72 -8.17 -2.54
CA THR A 129 10.21 -9.33 -1.79
C THR A 129 9.02 -10.21 -1.41
N VAL A 130 9.27 -11.46 -1.01
CA VAL A 130 8.22 -12.37 -0.54
C VAL A 130 8.57 -12.80 0.87
N ASP A 131 7.68 -12.52 1.81
CA ASP A 131 7.79 -12.94 3.21
C ASP A 131 6.49 -13.66 3.63
N ASP A 132 6.64 -14.85 4.21
CA ASP A 132 5.53 -15.75 4.56
C ASP A 132 4.46 -15.93 3.45
N GLY A 133 4.92 -15.95 2.19
CA GLY A 133 4.04 -16.07 1.01
C GLY A 133 3.26 -14.81 0.63
N VAL A 134 3.45 -13.70 1.36
CA VAL A 134 2.93 -12.38 1.02
C VAL A 134 4.00 -11.61 0.27
N THR A 135 3.68 -11.11 -0.92
CA THR A 135 4.56 -10.21 -1.63
C THR A 135 4.54 -8.86 -0.92
N ALA A 136 5.69 -8.24 -0.68
CA ALA A 136 5.81 -6.83 -0.34
C ALA A 136 6.39 -6.09 -1.54
N ILE A 137 6.01 -4.83 -1.69
CA ILE A 137 6.47 -3.96 -2.78
C ILE A 137 7.21 -2.75 -2.21
N MET A 138 8.22 -2.29 -2.94
CA MET A 138 8.92 -1.04 -2.67
C MET A 138 8.89 -0.16 -3.90
N GLN A 139 8.72 1.14 -3.66
CA GLN A 139 9.03 2.20 -4.61
C GLN A 139 10.07 3.13 -4.04
N ALA A 140 11.09 3.41 -4.83
CA ALA A 140 12.11 4.38 -4.49
C ALA A 140 12.33 5.37 -5.63
N ARG A 141 12.66 6.60 -5.25
CA ARG A 141 13.17 7.62 -6.14
C ARG A 141 14.49 8.12 -5.56
N VAL A 142 15.55 7.94 -6.33
CA VAL A 142 16.90 8.39 -6.00
C VAL A 142 17.26 9.56 -6.91
N ASN A 143 17.74 10.66 -6.35
CA ASN A 143 18.29 11.79 -7.10
C ASN A 143 19.48 12.39 -6.34
N ASP A 144 20.09 13.43 -6.93
CA ASP A 144 21.29 14.12 -6.43
C ASP A 144 21.14 14.75 -5.03
N ARG A 145 19.89 15.07 -4.65
CA ARG A 145 19.57 15.76 -3.39
C ARG A 145 18.96 14.86 -2.35
N ARG A 146 18.30 13.79 -2.79
CA ARG A 146 17.40 13.03 -1.93
C ARG A 146 17.12 11.63 -2.46
N THR A 147 17.09 10.69 -1.53
CA THR A 147 16.44 9.39 -1.72
C THR A 147 15.13 9.37 -0.93
N THR A 148 14.03 9.09 -1.63
CA THR A 148 12.73 8.80 -1.00
C THR A 148 12.36 7.37 -1.32
N ALA A 149 12.03 6.57 -0.32
CA ALA A 149 11.57 5.20 -0.53
C ALA A 149 10.40 4.86 0.38
N THR A 150 9.52 4.01 -0.13
CA THR A 150 8.33 3.52 0.55
C THR A 150 8.17 2.04 0.23
N ALA A 151 8.07 1.19 1.25
CA ALA A 151 7.68 -0.21 1.10
C ALA A 151 6.36 -0.50 1.81
N ALA A 152 5.54 -1.34 1.19
CA ALA A 152 4.20 -1.67 1.65
C ALA A 152 3.91 -3.17 1.48
N VAL A 153 2.99 -3.65 2.32
CA VAL A 153 2.39 -4.99 2.22
C VAL A 153 0.92 -4.88 1.79
N PRO A 154 0.33 -5.92 1.19
CA PRO A 154 -1.09 -5.98 0.87
C PRO A 154 -1.93 -5.95 2.14
N PHE A 155 -3.19 -5.52 2.03
CA PHE A 155 -4.16 -5.74 3.09
C PHE A 155 -4.40 -7.24 3.32
N HIS A 156 -4.89 -7.62 4.50
CA HIS A 156 -5.16 -9.03 4.83
C HIS A 156 -6.28 -9.65 3.97
N THR A 157 -7.09 -8.80 3.33
CA THR A 157 -8.17 -9.18 2.41
C THR A 157 -7.81 -9.12 0.94
N GLU A 158 -6.64 -8.56 0.60
CA GLU A 158 -6.14 -8.56 -0.77
C GLU A 158 -5.52 -9.92 -1.07
N ASP A 159 -5.35 -10.20 -2.37
CA ASP A 159 -4.51 -11.29 -2.82
C ASP A 159 -3.11 -11.16 -2.22
N THR A 160 -2.41 -12.29 -2.09
CA THR A 160 -1.04 -12.31 -1.56
C THR A 160 -0.04 -11.54 -2.43
N ASP A 161 -0.37 -11.34 -3.71
CA ASP A 161 0.33 -10.47 -4.65
C ASP A 161 -0.68 -9.65 -5.48
N PRO A 162 -1.18 -8.52 -4.95
CA PRO A 162 -2.17 -7.70 -5.65
C PRO A 162 -1.54 -6.86 -6.78
N TRP A 163 -0.20 -6.82 -6.89
CA TRP A 163 0.47 -6.03 -7.91
C TRP A 163 0.71 -6.83 -9.19
N GLY A 164 0.82 -8.16 -9.08
CA GLY A 164 0.95 -9.07 -10.23
C GLY A 164 2.12 -8.69 -11.15
N LEU A 165 3.21 -8.18 -10.57
CA LEU A 165 4.32 -7.66 -11.36
C LEU A 165 5.05 -8.80 -12.06
N THR A 166 5.08 -8.73 -13.39
CA THR A 166 5.88 -9.65 -14.18
C THR A 166 7.36 -9.30 -14.07
N ALA A 167 8.21 -10.32 -14.13
CA ALA A 167 9.65 -10.11 -14.25
C ALA A 167 9.95 -9.21 -15.47
N PRO A 168 10.86 -8.23 -15.33
CA PRO A 168 11.20 -7.35 -16.44
C PRO A 168 11.93 -8.11 -17.54
N GLU A 169 11.66 -7.73 -18.79
CA GLU A 169 12.42 -8.21 -19.94
C GLU A 169 13.61 -7.28 -20.20
N GLY A 170 14.83 -7.84 -20.20
CA GLY A 170 16.06 -7.10 -20.52
C GLY A 170 16.80 -6.55 -19.30
N GLU A 171 17.90 -5.85 -19.56
CA GLU A 171 18.74 -5.20 -18.55
C GLU A 171 18.14 -3.85 -18.15
N PHE A 172 18.32 -3.47 -16.88
CA PHE A 172 17.96 -2.14 -16.42
C PHE A 172 19.02 -1.12 -16.87
N CYS A 173 18.63 0.16 -16.95
CA CYS A 173 19.59 1.23 -17.19
C CYS A 173 20.73 1.20 -16.15
N ILE A 174 20.42 0.88 -14.89
CA ILE A 174 21.38 0.85 -13.78
C ILE A 174 22.38 -0.31 -13.84
N ASP A 175 22.15 -1.30 -14.71
CA ASP A 175 23.07 -2.43 -14.90
C ASP A 175 24.22 -2.10 -15.87
N GLN A 176 24.21 -0.90 -16.45
CA GLN A 176 25.28 -0.40 -17.33
C GLN A 176 26.43 0.21 -16.51
N ASP A 177 27.65 0.18 -17.05
CA ASP A 177 28.84 0.72 -16.36
C ASP A 177 28.85 2.26 -16.27
N VAL A 178 28.05 2.94 -17.09
CA VAL A 178 28.04 4.42 -17.21
C VAL A 178 26.62 4.95 -17.19
N PRO A 179 26.40 6.16 -16.62
CA PRO A 179 25.07 6.77 -16.58
C PRO A 179 24.54 7.04 -18.01
N PRO A 180 23.23 6.86 -18.24
CA PRO A 180 22.63 7.11 -19.54
C PRO A 180 22.70 8.60 -19.90
N THR A 181 23.02 8.90 -21.16
CA THR A 181 23.10 10.29 -21.68
C THR A 181 21.77 10.82 -22.22
N THR A 182 20.74 9.98 -22.26
CA THR A 182 19.35 10.32 -22.59
C THR A 182 18.44 9.61 -21.60
N SER A 183 17.28 10.20 -21.27
CA SER A 183 16.25 9.47 -20.52
C SER A 183 15.93 8.16 -21.24
N SER A 184 15.99 7.05 -20.51
CA SER A 184 15.68 5.73 -21.07
C SER A 184 14.42 5.22 -20.38
N PRO A 185 13.38 4.82 -21.14
CA PRO A 185 12.30 4.07 -20.56
C PRO A 185 12.84 2.75 -19.98
N SER A 186 12.12 2.29 -18.97
CA SER A 186 12.44 1.22 -18.05
C SER A 186 12.21 -0.17 -18.62
N ALA A 187 13.08 -1.12 -18.29
CA ALA A 187 12.68 -2.52 -18.24
C ALA A 187 11.61 -2.68 -17.13
N GLY A 188 10.49 -3.33 -17.45
CA GLY A 188 9.33 -3.47 -16.55
C GLY A 188 8.35 -2.29 -16.58
N ALA A 189 7.23 -2.43 -15.85
CA ALA A 189 6.20 -1.41 -15.69
C ALA A 189 6.27 -0.79 -14.28
N PRO A 190 6.19 0.54 -14.14
CA PRO A 190 6.08 1.15 -12.82
C PRO A 190 4.73 0.77 -12.21
N VAL A 191 4.73 0.56 -10.89
CA VAL A 191 3.47 0.56 -10.12
C VAL A 191 3.18 1.98 -9.68
N ASP A 192 1.94 2.28 -9.30
CA ASP A 192 1.63 3.46 -8.51
C ASP A 192 1.03 2.99 -7.18
N LEU A 193 1.78 3.13 -6.08
CA LEU A 193 1.30 2.72 -4.75
C LEU A 193 0.16 3.60 -4.23
N THR A 194 -0.14 4.71 -4.90
CA THR A 194 -1.19 5.66 -4.51
C THR A 194 -2.52 5.43 -5.23
N THR A 195 -2.53 4.66 -6.33
CA THR A 195 -3.73 4.27 -7.06
C THR A 195 -3.84 2.75 -7.07
N VAL A 196 -4.71 2.20 -6.24
CA VAL A 196 -5.07 0.78 -6.36
C VAL A 196 -6.48 0.71 -6.88
N ASP A 197 -6.62 0.05 -8.02
CA ASP A 197 -7.92 -0.34 -8.56
C ASP A 197 -8.50 -1.38 -7.61
N PRO A 198 -9.66 -1.14 -6.97
CA PRO A 198 -10.34 -2.16 -6.20
C PRO A 198 -10.82 -3.23 -7.19
N THR A 199 -10.04 -4.30 -7.35
CA THR A 199 -10.49 -5.51 -8.08
C THR A 199 -11.59 -6.21 -7.34
#